data_AF-A0A2V6NX63-F1
#
_entry.id   AF-A0A2V6NX63-F1
#
_cell.length_a   1.000
_cell.length_b   1.000
_cell.length_c   1.000
_cell.angle_alpha   90.00
_cell.angle_beta   90.00
_cell.angle_gamma   90.00
#
_symmetry.space_group_name_H-M   'P 1'
#
loop_
_entity.id
_entity.type
_entity.pdbx_description
1 polymer ?
#
loop_
_entity_poly.entity_id
_entity_poly.type
_entity_poly.pdbx_seq_one_letter_code
_entity_poly.pdbx_strand_id
1 'polypeptide(L)'
;MHYDQLEDLSDEKAAADLKALQDQLATLHRDFKLESLDAPTQLSYKLLELEVQRAAEEFRFRNDVYPISQMRGVHAQIPTFLINVHKVDNEKDARAYIARLNAIPKLFDQVIVNLRTCEGKGVVAPKFVFPLVLEACHKIIGGAPFDDSGTDNPLLADFKKKVGGLKE
;
A
#
# COMPACT_ATOMS: atom_id res chain seq x y z
N MET A 1 -1.72 -11.92 6.55
CA MET A 1 -1.84 -11.16 5.29
C MET A 1 -2.75 -11.91 4.35
N HIS A 2 -3.75 -11.24 3.77
CA HIS A 2 -4.58 -11.81 2.71
C HIS A 2 -3.80 -11.76 1.39
N TYR A 3 -3.47 -12.92 0.83
CA TYR A 3 -2.53 -13.05 -0.31
C TYR A 3 -3.09 -12.49 -1.64
N ASP A 4 -4.38 -12.14 -1.64
CA ASP A 4 -5.21 -11.74 -2.77
C ASP A 4 -5.72 -10.29 -2.66
N GLN A 5 -5.41 -9.58 -1.58
CA GLN A 5 -5.91 -8.21 -1.33
C GLN A 5 -4.82 -7.15 -1.53
N LEU A 6 -5.27 -5.96 -1.89
CA LEU A 6 -4.50 -4.71 -1.83
C LEU A 6 -4.94 -3.92 -0.59
N GLU A 7 -4.12 -2.94 -0.19
CA GLU A 7 -4.43 -2.04 0.91
C GLU A 7 -5.72 -1.25 0.64
N ASP A 8 -6.44 -0.88 1.71
CA ASP A 8 -7.58 0.02 1.64
C ASP A 8 -7.13 1.41 2.09
N LEU A 9 -7.10 2.35 1.15
CA LEU A 9 -6.56 3.69 1.34
C LEU A 9 -7.63 4.72 1.74
N SER A 10 -8.82 4.26 2.12
CA SER A 10 -9.92 5.12 2.56
C SER A 10 -9.65 5.80 3.91
N ASP A 11 -10.24 6.98 4.12
CA ASP A 11 -10.15 7.68 5.40
C ASP A 11 -10.83 6.87 6.53
N GLU A 12 -11.91 6.16 6.19
CA GLU A 12 -12.62 5.27 7.11
C GLU A 12 -11.71 4.14 7.60
N LYS A 13 -10.93 3.53 6.70
CA LYS A 13 -9.95 2.51 7.08
C LYS A 13 -8.85 3.10 7.96
N ALA A 14 -8.31 4.25 7.59
CA ALA A 14 -7.27 4.93 8.37
C ALA A 14 -7.77 5.24 9.81
N ALA A 15 -9.00 5.73 9.95
CA ALA A 15 -9.62 6.00 11.24
C ALA A 15 -9.87 4.72 12.05
N ALA A 16 -10.34 3.65 11.40
CA ALA A 16 -10.56 2.36 12.03
C ALA A 16 -9.24 1.74 12.53
N ASP A 17 -8.16 1.88 11.77
CA ASP A 17 -6.84 1.38 12.14
C ASP A 17 -6.26 2.13 13.35
N LEU A 18 -6.35 3.46 13.36
CA LEU A 18 -5.96 4.24 14.54
C LEU A 18 -6.78 3.84 15.77
N LYS A 19 -8.09 3.66 15.61
CA LYS A 19 -8.96 3.24 16.70
C LYS A 19 -8.59 1.86 17.23
N ALA A 20 -8.27 0.92 16.35
CA ALA A 20 -7.82 -0.42 16.74
C ALA A 20 -6.51 -0.37 17.55
N LEU A 21 -5.54 0.47 17.14
CA LEU A 21 -4.30 0.69 17.89
C LEU A 21 -4.57 1.28 19.29
N GLN A 22 -5.47 2.26 19.39
CA GLN A 22 -5.87 2.85 20.67
C GLN A 22 -6.55 1.85 21.59
N ASP A 23 -7.40 0.97 21.06
CA ASP A 23 -8.08 -0.08 21.83
C ASP A 23 -7.11 -1.16 22.31
N GLN A 24 -6.12 -1.51 21.49
CA GLN A 24 -5.02 -2.39 21.88
C GLN A 24 -4.18 -1.79 22.99
N LEU A 25 -3.86 -0.49 22.91
CA LEU A 25 -3.15 0.22 23.96
C LEU A 25 -3.96 0.28 25.27
N ALA A 26 -5.26 0.54 25.20
CA ALA A 26 -6.13 0.55 26.37
C ALA A 26 -6.21 -0.84 27.03
N THR A 27 -6.23 -1.90 26.21
CA THR A 27 -6.17 -3.30 26.68
C THR A 27 -4.83 -3.59 27.36
N LEU A 28 -3.72 -3.15 26.77
CA LEU A 28 -2.39 -3.27 27.34
C LEU A 28 -2.32 -2.62 28.74
N HIS A 29 -2.80 -1.37 28.86
CA HIS A 29 -2.81 -0.62 30.12
C HIS A 29 -3.69 -1.25 31.20
N ARG A 30 -4.79 -1.89 30.82
CA ARG A 30 -5.72 -2.53 31.76
C ARG A 30 -5.20 -3.85 32.28
N ASP A 31 -4.66 -4.67 31.39
CA ASP A 31 -4.42 -6.09 31.68
C ASP A 31 -2.97 -6.36 32.12
N PHE A 32 -2.03 -5.44 31.84
CA PHE A 32 -0.61 -5.59 32.13
C PHE A 32 -0.09 -4.45 33.00
N LYS A 33 0.46 -4.79 34.18
CA LYS A 33 1.16 -3.83 35.04
C LYS A 33 2.62 -3.76 34.67
N LEU A 34 3.09 -2.61 34.18
CA LEU A 34 4.46 -2.43 33.69
C LEU A 34 5.52 -2.92 34.67
N GLU A 35 5.36 -2.66 35.96
CA GLU A 35 6.35 -2.98 37.00
C GLU A 35 6.44 -4.49 37.27
N SER A 36 5.44 -5.26 36.85
CA SER A 36 5.41 -6.72 37.00
C SER A 36 6.05 -7.49 35.83
N LEU A 37 6.41 -6.77 34.76
CA LEU A 37 7.00 -7.34 33.55
C LEU A 37 8.53 -7.43 33.65
N ASP A 38 9.14 -8.38 32.94
CA ASP A 38 10.60 -8.42 32.78
C ASP A 38 11.12 -7.25 31.94
N ALA A 39 12.43 -6.97 32.00
CA ALA A 39 13.01 -5.80 31.34
C ALA A 39 12.79 -5.76 29.82
N PRO A 40 12.96 -6.87 29.05
CA PRO A 40 12.63 -6.88 27.62
C PRO A 40 11.15 -6.58 27.33
N THR A 41 10.24 -7.10 28.15
CA THR A 41 8.80 -6.87 27.97
C THR A 41 8.41 -5.45 28.36
N GLN A 42 9.02 -4.87 29.39
CA GLN A 42 8.85 -3.45 29.73
C GLN A 42 9.29 -2.53 28.59
N LEU A 43 10.38 -2.87 27.89
CA LEU A 43 10.81 -2.13 26.71
C LEU A 43 9.77 -2.23 25.60
N SER A 44 9.31 -3.45 25.29
CA SER A 44 8.30 -3.69 24.25
C SER A 44 6.99 -2.95 24.53
N TYR A 45 6.57 -2.94 25.80
CA TYR A 45 5.41 -2.17 26.28
C TYR A 45 5.57 -0.68 25.94
N LYS A 46 6.67 -0.06 26.37
CA LYS A 46 6.95 1.37 26.14
C LYS A 46 7.05 1.73 24.66
N LEU A 47 7.60 0.82 23.85
CA LEU A 47 7.68 1.00 22.40
C LEU A 47 6.28 1.04 21.79
N LEU A 48 5.40 0.11 22.16
CA LEU A 48 4.02 0.10 21.69
C LEU A 48 3.25 1.37 22.10
N GLU A 49 3.43 1.85 23.35
CA GLU A 49 2.84 3.13 23.78
C GLU A 49 3.31 4.29 22.89
N LEU A 50 4.61 4.38 22.64
CA LEU A 50 5.21 5.42 21.81
C LEU A 50 4.73 5.35 20.36
N GLU A 51 4.62 4.15 19.80
CA GLU A 51 4.11 3.93 18.44
C GLU A 51 2.65 4.39 18.30
N VAL A 52 1.78 4.03 19.24
CA VAL A 52 0.37 4.43 19.21
C VAL A 52 0.21 5.93 19.40
N GLN A 53 1.00 6.54 20.31
CA GLN A 53 1.00 7.99 20.48
C GLN A 53 1.42 8.70 19.20
N ARG A 54 2.51 8.27 18.58
CA ARG A 54 2.98 8.83 17.30
C ARG A 54 1.96 8.66 16.19
N ALA A 55 1.35 7.47 16.08
CA ALA A 55 0.29 7.23 15.10
C ALA A 55 -0.88 8.21 15.27
N ALA A 56 -1.28 8.52 16.50
CA ALA A 56 -2.33 9.50 16.78
C ALA A 56 -1.91 10.94 16.40
N GLU A 57 -0.66 11.31 16.66
CA GLU A 57 -0.11 12.62 16.25
C GLU A 57 -0.02 12.74 14.73
N GLU A 58 0.53 11.73 14.05
CA GLU A 58 0.67 11.66 12.59
C GLU A 58 -0.68 11.64 11.87
N PHE A 59 -1.69 10.98 12.43
CA PHE A 59 -3.04 10.93 11.85
C PHE A 59 -3.63 12.32 11.62
N ARG A 60 -3.26 13.31 12.44
CA ARG A 60 -3.68 14.71 12.27
C ARG A 60 -3.14 15.34 10.99
N PHE A 61 -1.95 14.90 10.57
CA PHE A 61 -1.22 15.39 9.40
C PHE A 61 -1.28 14.43 8.20
N ARG A 62 -2.12 13.38 8.26
CA ARG A 62 -2.18 12.31 7.23
C ARG A 62 -2.47 12.79 5.81
N ASN A 63 -3.08 13.96 5.66
CA ASN A 63 -3.40 14.59 4.37
C ASN A 63 -2.44 15.74 4.03
N ASP A 64 -1.35 15.89 4.77
CA ASP A 64 -0.33 16.93 4.57
C ASP A 64 0.91 16.35 3.85
N VAL A 65 0.68 15.32 3.03
CA VAL A 65 1.66 14.61 2.22
C VAL A 65 1.22 14.56 0.76
N TYR A 66 2.15 14.29 -0.15
CA TYR A 66 1.83 14.02 -1.55
C TYR A 66 1.51 12.52 -1.72
N PRO A 67 0.25 12.12 -1.99
CA PRO A 67 -0.09 10.71 -2.17
C PRO A 67 0.64 10.06 -3.35
N ILE A 68 0.99 10.87 -4.35
CA ILE A 68 1.79 10.49 -5.51
C ILE A 68 2.91 11.50 -5.70
N SER A 69 4.12 10.99 -5.93
CA SER A 69 5.32 11.73 -6.30
C SER A 69 6.21 10.88 -7.21
N GLN A 70 7.28 11.46 -7.76
CA GLN A 70 8.26 10.73 -8.56
C GLN A 70 9.03 9.65 -7.77
N MET A 71 9.09 9.77 -6.43
CA MET A 71 9.82 8.85 -5.57
C MET A 71 8.92 7.79 -4.92
N ARG A 72 7.62 8.08 -4.75
CA ARG A 72 6.68 7.27 -3.95
C ARG A 72 5.26 7.38 -4.48
N GLY A 73 4.49 6.31 -4.31
CA GLY A 73 3.06 6.26 -4.60
C GLY A 73 2.65 4.92 -5.20
N VAL A 74 1.35 4.65 -5.18
CA VAL A 74 0.79 3.34 -5.60
C VAL A 74 1.12 2.98 -7.05
N HIS A 75 1.24 3.98 -7.92
CA HIS A 75 1.57 3.82 -9.34
C HIS A 75 2.89 3.09 -9.59
N ALA A 76 3.87 3.24 -8.68
CA ALA A 76 5.15 2.54 -8.73
C ALA A 76 5.22 1.35 -7.77
N GLN A 77 4.60 1.48 -6.58
CA GLN A 77 4.64 0.44 -5.55
C GLN A 77 3.92 -0.84 -5.96
N ILE A 78 2.71 -0.73 -6.55
CA ILE A 78 1.92 -1.92 -6.92
C ILE A 78 2.63 -2.76 -7.98
N PRO A 79 3.14 -2.18 -9.09
CA PRO A 79 3.90 -2.99 -10.05
C PRO A 79 5.17 -3.58 -9.45
N THR A 80 5.92 -2.80 -8.66
CA THR A 80 7.14 -3.29 -8.01
C THR A 80 6.86 -4.47 -7.10
N PHE A 81 5.78 -4.40 -6.30
CA PHE A 81 5.37 -5.49 -5.41
C PHE A 81 4.94 -6.73 -6.20
N LEU A 82 4.08 -6.56 -7.22
CA LEU A 82 3.62 -7.68 -8.02
C LEU A 82 4.78 -8.38 -8.73
N ILE A 83 5.71 -7.63 -9.30
CA ILE A 83 6.85 -8.19 -10.04
C ILE A 83 7.86 -8.85 -9.09
N ASN A 84 8.27 -8.15 -8.03
CA ASN A 84 9.42 -8.58 -7.23
C ASN A 84 9.07 -9.39 -5.98
N VAL A 85 7.85 -9.25 -5.45
CA VAL A 85 7.47 -9.81 -4.14
C VAL A 85 6.38 -10.88 -4.26
N HIS A 86 5.38 -10.69 -5.12
CA HIS A 86 4.32 -11.68 -5.32
C HIS A 86 4.89 -12.92 -6.04
N LYS A 87 4.99 -14.04 -5.30
CA LYS A 87 5.41 -15.34 -5.85
C LYS A 87 4.22 -16.09 -6.41
N VAL A 88 4.44 -16.84 -7.48
CA VAL A 88 3.44 -17.71 -8.07
C VAL A 88 4.05 -19.10 -8.11
N ASP A 89 3.88 -19.84 -7.01
CA ASP A 89 4.44 -21.18 -6.85
C ASP A 89 3.40 -22.27 -7.20
N ASN A 90 2.12 -21.89 -7.29
CA ASN A 90 1.01 -22.77 -7.66
C ASN A 90 -0.16 -21.96 -8.26
N GLU A 91 -1.21 -22.69 -8.69
CA GLU A 91 -2.40 -22.10 -9.32
C GLU A 91 -3.17 -21.13 -8.41
N LYS A 92 -3.19 -21.36 -7.09
CA LYS A 92 -3.84 -20.47 -6.12
C LYS A 92 -3.14 -19.12 -6.06
N ASP A 93 -1.81 -19.11 -6.10
CA ASP A 93 -1.02 -17.89 -6.11
C ASP A 93 -1.21 -17.12 -7.42
N ALA A 94 -1.27 -17.82 -8.56
CA ALA A 94 -1.58 -17.19 -9.85
C ALA A 94 -2.95 -16.49 -9.83
N ARG A 95 -3.97 -17.14 -9.25
CA ARG A 95 -5.29 -16.52 -9.05
C ARG A 95 -5.24 -15.32 -8.12
N ALA A 96 -4.43 -15.37 -7.06
CA ALA A 96 -4.26 -14.24 -6.15
C ALA A 96 -3.58 -13.05 -6.84
N TYR A 97 -2.63 -13.29 -7.76
CA TYR A 97 -2.03 -12.24 -8.60
C TYR A 97 -3.10 -11.56 -9.44
N ILE A 98 -3.94 -12.33 -10.13
CA ILE A 98 -5.06 -11.81 -10.94
C ILE A 98 -6.05 -11.04 -10.07
N ALA A 99 -6.38 -11.54 -8.88
CA ALA A 99 -7.27 -10.84 -7.94
C ALA A 99 -6.72 -9.46 -7.56
N ARG A 100 -5.41 -9.35 -7.30
CA ARG A 100 -4.75 -8.07 -7.05
C ARG A 100 -4.81 -7.15 -8.26
N LEU A 101 -4.56 -7.65 -9.47
CA LEU A 101 -4.70 -6.83 -10.70
C LEU A 101 -6.12 -6.28 -10.84
N ASN A 102 -7.13 -7.11 -10.59
CA ASN A 102 -8.54 -6.71 -10.65
C ASN A 102 -8.94 -5.72 -9.54
N ALA A 103 -8.19 -5.65 -8.45
CA ALA A 103 -8.41 -4.69 -7.36
C ALA A 103 -7.77 -3.32 -7.61
N ILE A 104 -6.88 -3.19 -8.61
CA ILE A 104 -6.19 -1.93 -8.94
C ILE A 104 -7.17 -0.77 -9.22
N PRO A 105 -8.25 -0.92 -9.99
CA PRO A 105 -9.19 0.18 -10.25
C PRO A 105 -9.74 0.78 -8.95
N LYS A 106 -10.23 -0.05 -8.03
CA LYS A 106 -10.74 0.39 -6.72
C LYS A 106 -9.65 1.12 -5.92
N LEU A 107 -8.43 0.61 -5.93
CA LEU A 107 -7.31 1.26 -5.24
C LEU A 107 -7.05 2.67 -5.81
N PHE A 108 -7.06 2.82 -7.14
CA PHE A 108 -6.87 4.12 -7.79
C PHE A 108 -8.03 5.08 -7.55
N ASP A 109 -9.27 4.60 -7.43
CA ASP A 109 -10.40 5.45 -7.01
C ASP A 109 -10.14 6.06 -5.63
N GLN A 110 -9.64 5.28 -4.67
CA GLN A 110 -9.28 5.77 -3.34
C GLN A 110 -8.11 6.77 -3.40
N VAL A 111 -7.12 6.52 -4.26
CA VAL A 111 -5.98 7.44 -4.45
C VAL A 111 -6.44 8.77 -5.02
N ILE A 112 -7.40 8.77 -5.95
CA ILE A 112 -8.00 9.98 -6.51
C ILE A 112 -8.74 10.77 -5.41
N VAL A 113 -9.47 10.09 -4.52
CA VAL A 113 -10.10 10.73 -3.36
C VAL A 113 -9.06 11.38 -2.45
N ASN A 114 -7.96 10.68 -2.16
CA ASN A 114 -6.89 11.22 -1.32
C ASN A 114 -6.20 12.42 -1.98
N LEU A 115 -5.92 12.36 -3.29
CA LEU A 115 -5.37 13.48 -4.06
C LEU A 115 -6.27 14.72 -3.99
N ARG A 116 -7.59 14.54 -4.18
CA ARG A 116 -8.57 15.64 -4.08
C ARG A 116 -8.66 16.20 -2.66
N THR A 117 -8.53 15.35 -1.65
CA THR A 117 -8.52 15.76 -0.24
C THR A 117 -7.30 16.61 0.09
N CYS A 118 -6.11 16.20 -0.35
CA CYS A 118 -4.87 16.97 -0.23
C CYS A 118 -4.94 18.28 -1.02
N GLU A 119 -5.46 18.25 -2.26
CA GLU A 119 -5.67 19.43 -3.10
C GLU A 119 -6.57 20.46 -2.40
N GLY A 120 -7.68 20.02 -1.80
CA GLY A 120 -8.57 20.88 -1.02
C GLY A 120 -7.91 21.56 0.19
N LYS A 121 -6.77 21.03 0.66
CA LYS A 121 -5.92 21.62 1.71
C LYS A 121 -4.75 22.45 1.16
N GLY A 122 -4.62 22.60 -0.16
CA GLY A 122 -3.49 23.27 -0.79
C GLY A 122 -2.21 22.42 -0.85
N VAL A 123 -2.30 21.13 -0.57
CA VAL A 123 -1.17 20.18 -0.57
C VAL A 123 -1.11 19.53 -1.95
N VAL A 124 -0.42 20.20 -2.88
CA VAL A 124 -0.26 19.75 -4.27
C VAL A 124 1.22 19.63 -4.60
N ALA A 125 1.60 18.53 -5.26
CA ALA A 125 2.97 18.31 -5.67
C ALA A 125 3.48 19.43 -6.60
N PRO A 126 4.78 19.77 -6.59
CA PRO A 126 5.32 20.74 -7.53
C PRO A 126 5.10 20.36 -8.99
N LYS A 127 4.88 21.35 -9.86
CA LYS A 127 4.54 21.14 -11.29
C LYS A 127 5.51 20.22 -12.04
N PHE A 128 6.79 20.22 -11.70
CA PHE A 128 7.81 19.39 -12.35
C PHE A 128 7.65 17.88 -12.05
N VAL A 129 6.89 17.51 -11.02
CA VAL A 129 6.67 16.10 -10.62
C VAL A 129 5.70 15.40 -11.57
N PHE A 130 4.70 16.12 -12.09
CA PHE A 130 3.64 15.58 -12.96
C PHE A 130 4.17 14.83 -14.19
N PRO A 131 5.09 15.38 -15.01
CA PRO A 131 5.60 14.65 -16.17
C PRO A 131 6.35 13.36 -15.78
N LEU A 132 7.07 13.35 -14.65
CA LEU A 132 7.80 12.17 -14.17
C LEU A 132 6.85 11.04 -13.76
N VAL A 133 5.78 11.39 -13.04
CA VAL A 133 4.74 10.44 -12.64
C VAL A 133 4.00 9.91 -13.86
N LEU A 134 3.62 10.79 -14.80
CA LEU A 134 2.93 10.40 -16.03
C LEU A 134 3.78 9.45 -16.87
N GLU A 135 5.07 9.72 -17.01
CA GLU A 135 6.00 8.83 -17.71
C GLU A 135 6.04 7.44 -17.05
N ALA A 136 6.13 7.39 -15.71
CA ALA A 136 6.10 6.12 -14.97
C ALA A 136 4.79 5.36 -15.19
N CYS A 137 3.64 6.04 -15.16
CA CYS A 137 2.35 5.43 -15.46
C CYS A 137 2.29 4.89 -16.91
N HIS A 138 2.73 5.67 -17.90
CA HIS A 138 2.76 5.26 -19.31
C HIS A 138 3.63 4.03 -19.54
N LYS A 139 4.74 3.85 -18.81
CA LYS A 139 5.57 2.65 -18.90
C LYS A 139 4.85 1.37 -18.43
N ILE A 140 3.89 1.51 -17.53
CA ILE A 140 3.10 0.37 -17.03
C ILE A 140 1.95 0.01 -17.98
N ILE A 141 1.36 1.01 -18.62
CA ILE A 141 0.21 0.82 -19.53
C ILE A 141 0.60 0.80 -21.02
N GLY A 142 1.88 0.86 -21.35
CA GLY A 142 2.38 0.67 -22.71
C GLY A 142 2.59 -0.81 -23.02
N GLY A 143 2.31 -1.22 -24.25
CA GLY A 143 2.34 -2.62 -24.66
C GLY A 143 1.00 -3.33 -24.52
N ALA A 144 0.98 -4.60 -24.92
CA ALA A 144 -0.18 -5.47 -24.76
C ALA A 144 -0.57 -5.58 -23.27
N PRO A 145 -1.88 -5.58 -22.94
CA PRO A 145 -3.02 -5.63 -23.86
C PRO A 145 -3.59 -4.24 -24.23
N PHE A 146 -2.87 -3.15 -23.97
CA PHE A 146 -3.39 -1.78 -24.12
C PHE A 146 -3.11 -1.17 -25.50
N ASP A 147 -2.12 -1.69 -26.23
CA ASP A 147 -1.81 -1.32 -27.61
C ASP A 147 -1.39 -2.53 -28.46
N ASP A 148 -1.23 -2.30 -29.77
CA ASP A 148 -0.87 -3.30 -30.77
C ASP A 148 0.63 -3.37 -31.05
N SER A 149 1.49 -2.90 -30.14
CA SER A 149 2.94 -2.88 -30.34
C SER A 149 3.58 -4.29 -30.41
N GLY A 150 2.84 -5.34 -30.05
CA GLY A 150 3.33 -6.71 -29.98
C GLY A 150 4.29 -6.99 -28.81
N THR A 151 4.51 -6.01 -27.93
CA THR A 151 5.35 -6.16 -26.73
C THR A 151 4.45 -6.23 -25.50
N ASP A 152 4.63 -7.22 -24.63
CA ASP A 152 3.87 -7.31 -23.38
C ASP A 152 4.21 -6.14 -22.44
N ASN A 153 3.21 -5.56 -21.77
CA ASN A 153 3.49 -4.65 -20.67
C ASN A 153 4.23 -5.37 -19.52
N PRO A 154 4.92 -4.63 -18.62
CA PRO A 154 5.74 -5.24 -17.57
C PRO A 154 5.00 -6.24 -16.66
N LEU A 155 3.73 -5.98 -16.32
CA LEU A 155 2.92 -6.87 -15.48
C LEU A 155 2.50 -8.13 -16.23
N LEU A 156 2.12 -8.01 -17.50
CA LEU A 156 1.77 -9.15 -18.34
C LEU A 156 2.98 -10.06 -18.57
N ALA A 157 4.13 -9.45 -18.89
CA ALA A 157 5.39 -10.17 -19.07
C ALA A 157 5.80 -10.93 -17.79
N ASP A 158 5.72 -10.28 -16.62
CA ASP A 158 6.00 -10.91 -15.32
C ASP A 158 5.03 -12.07 -15.04
N PHE A 159 3.73 -11.85 -15.19
CA PHE A 159 2.72 -12.86 -14.92
C PHE A 159 2.89 -14.09 -15.83
N LYS A 160 3.11 -13.89 -17.15
CA LYS A 160 3.40 -14.98 -18.10
C LYS A 160 4.63 -15.76 -17.71
N LYS A 161 5.73 -15.07 -17.35
CA LYS A 161 6.98 -15.72 -16.91
C LYS A 161 6.76 -16.58 -15.67
N LYS A 162 6.03 -16.05 -14.69
CA LYS A 162 5.72 -16.73 -13.43
C LYS A 162 4.86 -17.98 -13.63
N VAL A 163 3.76 -17.86 -14.37
CA VAL A 163 2.88 -18.99 -14.67
C VAL A 163 3.58 -20.03 -15.55
N GLY A 164 4.36 -19.61 -16.55
CA GLY A 164 5.14 -20.52 -17.39
C GLY A 164 6.25 -21.26 -16.66
N GLY A 165 6.63 -20.81 -15.45
CA GLY A 165 7.58 -21.48 -14.57
C GLY A 165 6.96 -22.51 -13.62
N LEU A 166 5.62 -22.61 -13.58
CA LEU A 166 4.93 -23.62 -12.78
C LEU A 166 5.24 -25.01 -13.33
N LYS A 167 5.72 -25.90 -12.47
CA LYS A 167 5.87 -27.33 -12.79
C LYS A 167 4.54 -28.02 -12.49
N GLU A 168 4.18 -29.00 -13.31
CA GLU A 168 3.04 -29.89 -13.06
C GLU A 168 3.10 -30.55 -11.67
#